data_AF-A0A7S2FL45-F1
#
_entry.id   AF-A0A7S2FL45-F1
#
_cell.length_a   1.000
_cell.length_b   1.000
_cell.length_c   1.000
_cell.angle_alpha   90.00
_cell.angle_beta   90.00
_cell.angle_gamma   90.00
#
_symmetry.space_group_name_H-M   'P 1'
#
loop_
_entity.id
_entity.type
_entity.pdbx_description
1 polymer ?
#
loop_
_entity_poly.entity_id
_entity_poly.type
_entity_poly.pdbx_seq_one_letter_code
_entity_poly.pdbx_strand_id
1 'polypeptide(L)'
;MERQQRAMMMQQQQMMMMQQQQMMNMPMQQWQAPQEEAPQGGGGATVPFHREGSPLDMSSGMDPAIIRSKVQELASAIIGADDEDGLEADTPLMEAGLTSNSAVLLRDELSKDLPGINLPPTLIFDYPSVAAIADFVSEASKKLKK
;
A
#
# COMPACT_ATOMS: atom_id res chain seq x y z
N MET A 1 19.99 50.87 -41.83
CA MET A 1 19.58 50.49 -40.46
C MET A 1 18.24 49.75 -40.42
N GLU A 2 17.22 50.12 -41.22
CA GLU A 2 15.89 49.46 -41.23
C GLU A 2 15.87 47.96 -41.54
N ARG A 3 16.77 47.44 -42.40
CA ARG A 3 16.84 45.98 -42.66
C ARG A 3 17.20 45.18 -41.42
N GLN A 4 17.98 45.77 -40.51
CA GLN A 4 18.39 45.13 -39.26
C GLN A 4 17.24 45.16 -38.23
N GLN A 5 16.47 46.25 -38.15
CA GLN A 5 15.25 46.32 -37.33
C GLN A 5 14.16 45.37 -37.83
N ARG A 6 13.99 45.23 -39.15
CA ARG A 6 13.00 44.32 -39.74
C ARG A 6 13.40 42.85 -39.54
N ALA A 7 14.69 42.54 -39.57
CA ALA A 7 15.21 41.22 -39.21
C ALA A 7 15.02 40.93 -37.70
N MET A 8 15.26 41.91 -36.84
CA MET A 8 15.03 41.79 -35.39
C MET A 8 13.54 41.61 -35.06
N MET A 9 12.64 42.33 -35.75
CA MET A 9 11.18 42.15 -35.60
C MET A 9 10.71 40.79 -36.12
N MET A 10 11.25 40.29 -37.24
CA MET A 10 10.94 38.93 -37.71
C MET A 10 11.46 37.87 -36.73
N GLN A 11 12.64 38.06 -36.15
CA GLN A 11 13.17 37.17 -35.13
C GLN A 11 12.31 37.21 -33.86
N GLN A 12 11.89 38.39 -33.41
CA GLN A 12 10.98 38.53 -32.27
C GLN A 12 9.62 37.89 -32.54
N GLN A 13 9.07 38.09 -33.74
CA GLN A 13 7.81 37.46 -34.16
C GLN A 13 7.93 35.93 -34.23
N GLN A 14 9.06 35.42 -34.72
CA GLN A 14 9.33 33.99 -34.80
C GLN A 14 9.52 33.38 -33.40
N MET A 15 10.17 34.09 -32.48
CA MET A 15 10.32 33.69 -31.08
C MET A 15 8.95 33.69 -30.36
N MET A 16 8.08 34.67 -30.67
CA MET A 16 6.73 34.76 -30.13
C MET A 16 5.80 33.67 -30.69
N MET A 17 5.93 33.29 -31.97
CA MET A 17 5.24 32.14 -32.55
C MET A 17 5.73 30.82 -31.96
N MET A 18 7.04 30.67 -31.72
CA MET A 18 7.59 29.46 -31.09
C MET A 18 7.11 29.34 -29.64
N GLN A 19 6.99 30.47 -28.92
CA GLN A 19 6.40 30.52 -27.59
C GLN A 19 4.89 30.22 -27.62
N GLN A 20 4.13 30.73 -28.60
CA GLN A 20 2.71 30.42 -28.76
C GLN A 20 2.49 28.94 -29.12
N GLN A 21 3.34 28.38 -29.97
CA GLN A 21 3.31 26.96 -30.30
C GLN A 21 3.71 26.09 -29.10
N GLN A 22 4.64 26.55 -28.25
CA GLN A 22 4.86 25.93 -26.94
C GLN A 22 3.61 26.01 -26.07
N MET A 23 2.91 27.14 -25.98
CA MET A 23 1.66 27.25 -25.19
C MET A 23 0.56 26.29 -25.69
N MET A 24 0.47 26.05 -27.01
CA MET A 24 -0.53 25.16 -27.60
C MET A 24 -0.15 23.67 -27.53
N ASN A 25 1.16 23.37 -27.42
CA ASN A 25 1.70 22.02 -27.20
C ASN A 25 2.08 21.78 -25.73
N MET A 26 1.68 22.66 -24.81
CA MET A 26 1.73 22.38 -23.38
C MET A 26 0.71 21.28 -23.09
N PRO A 27 1.11 20.13 -22.52
CA PRO A 27 0.13 19.23 -21.95
C PRO A 27 -0.66 20.03 -20.90
N MET A 28 -1.99 19.94 -20.94
CA MET A 28 -2.90 20.48 -19.90
C MET A 28 -2.50 20.10 -18.46
N GLN A 29 -1.50 19.25 -18.27
CA GLN A 29 -0.91 18.87 -16.99
C GLN A 29 -0.11 19.98 -16.30
N GLN A 30 0.42 21.00 -17.00
CA GLN A 30 1.24 22.04 -16.35
C GLN A 30 0.50 23.31 -15.89
N TRP A 31 -0.79 23.47 -16.26
CA TRP A 31 -1.71 24.41 -15.62
C TRP A 31 -2.63 23.73 -14.61
N GLN A 32 -2.27 22.52 -14.16
CA GLN A 32 -2.80 22.03 -12.90
C GLN A 32 -2.27 22.95 -11.81
N ALA A 33 -3.20 23.65 -11.14
CA ALA A 33 -2.97 24.29 -9.85
C ALA A 33 -2.13 23.37 -8.95
N PRO A 34 -1.30 23.90 -8.03
CA PRO A 34 -0.63 23.05 -7.04
C PRO A 34 -1.71 22.24 -6.30
N GLN A 35 -1.84 20.97 -6.66
CA GLN A 35 -2.65 20.02 -5.92
C GLN A 35 -1.70 19.25 -5.03
N GLU A 36 -1.03 19.92 -4.10
CA GLU A 36 -0.20 19.26 -3.09
C GLU A 36 0.03 20.20 -1.92
N GLU A 37 -0.12 19.66 -0.70
CA GLU A 37 -0.22 20.26 0.65
C GLU A 37 -1.68 20.55 1.09
N ALA A 38 -2.45 19.68 1.77
CA ALA A 38 -2.23 18.59 2.75
C ALA A 38 -3.56 17.75 2.88
N PRO A 39 -3.62 16.52 3.45
CA PRO A 39 -2.86 16.03 4.59
C PRO A 39 -1.81 14.96 4.25
N GLN A 40 -0.73 15.01 5.01
CA GLN A 40 0.13 13.87 5.27
C GLN A 40 -0.75 12.71 5.75
N GLY A 41 -0.87 11.67 4.93
CA GLY A 41 -1.62 10.46 5.23
C GLY A 41 -1.01 9.32 4.43
N GLY A 42 0.08 8.77 4.98
CA GLY A 42 0.66 7.48 4.59
C GLY A 42 0.82 7.28 3.09
N GLY A 43 1.95 7.71 2.52
CA GLY A 43 2.45 7.10 1.31
C GLY A 43 2.75 5.64 1.62
N GLY A 44 1.83 4.74 1.27
CA GLY A 44 2.10 3.33 1.18
C GLY A 44 3.08 3.15 0.04
N ALA A 45 4.38 3.30 0.34
CA ALA A 45 5.38 2.57 -0.38
C ALA A 45 5.00 1.11 -0.18
N THR A 46 4.21 0.56 -1.10
CA THR A 46 4.08 -0.88 -1.28
C THR A 46 5.43 -1.33 -1.82
N VAL A 47 6.44 -1.32 -0.96
CA VAL A 47 7.61 -2.16 -1.19
C VAL A 47 7.02 -3.55 -1.34
N PRO A 48 7.22 -4.22 -2.49
CA PRO A 48 6.72 -5.57 -2.65
C PRO A 48 7.44 -6.40 -1.59
N PHE A 49 6.70 -6.76 -0.54
CA PHE A 49 7.16 -7.64 0.52
C PHE A 49 7.32 -9.02 -0.10
N HIS A 50 8.47 -9.26 -0.76
CA HIS A 50 8.81 -10.56 -1.34
C HIS A 50 9.24 -11.48 -0.21
N ARG A 51 8.28 -12.06 0.51
CA ARG A 51 8.57 -13.26 1.32
C ARG A 51 8.34 -14.46 0.43
N GLU A 52 9.37 -15.27 0.27
CA GLU A 52 9.30 -16.61 -0.31
C GLU A 52 8.63 -17.56 0.72
N GLY A 53 7.42 -17.20 1.16
CA GLY A 53 6.58 -18.02 2.01
C GLY A 53 5.72 -18.90 1.12
N SER A 54 5.91 -20.21 1.20
CA SER A 54 4.96 -21.13 0.56
C SER A 54 3.57 -20.90 1.17
N PRO A 55 2.50 -20.81 0.36
CA PRO A 55 1.15 -20.69 0.87
C PRO A 55 0.90 -21.84 1.85
N LEU A 56 0.33 -21.51 3.00
CA LEU A 56 -0.03 -22.50 4.02
C LEU A 56 -0.82 -23.66 3.39
N ASP A 57 -0.32 -24.89 3.55
CA ASP A 57 -1.00 -26.09 3.05
C ASP A 57 -2.29 -26.34 3.84
N MET A 58 -3.43 -26.07 3.21
CA MET A 58 -4.78 -26.13 3.81
C MET A 58 -5.34 -27.56 3.97
N SER A 59 -4.51 -28.60 3.77
CA SER A 59 -4.98 -29.99 3.64
C SER A 59 -5.52 -30.57 4.95
N SER A 60 -4.91 -30.25 6.10
CA SER A 60 -5.39 -30.65 7.42
C SER A 60 -5.80 -29.43 8.24
N GLY A 61 -6.81 -29.57 9.10
CA GLY A 61 -7.42 -28.45 9.85
C GLY A 61 -6.36 -27.50 10.42
N MET A 62 -6.47 -26.22 10.08
CA MET A 62 -5.47 -25.23 10.41
C MET A 62 -5.47 -25.00 11.93
N ASP A 63 -4.40 -25.43 12.61
CA ASP A 63 -4.25 -25.15 14.04
C ASP A 63 -4.21 -23.63 14.25
N PRO A 64 -5.00 -23.08 15.20
CA PRO A 64 -4.96 -21.65 15.51
C PRO A 64 -3.56 -21.21 15.94
N ALA A 65 -2.75 -22.15 16.45
CA ALA A 65 -1.36 -21.94 16.80
C ALA A 65 -0.44 -21.69 15.59
N ILE A 66 -0.75 -22.23 14.41
CA ILE A 66 0.03 -22.00 13.19
C ILE A 66 -0.42 -20.68 12.56
N ILE A 67 -1.73 -20.41 12.56
CA ILE A 67 -2.28 -19.15 12.02
C ILE A 67 -1.72 -17.97 12.81
N ARG A 68 -1.74 -18.01 14.15
CA ARG A 68 -1.19 -16.93 14.98
C ARG A 68 0.28 -16.68 14.64
N SER A 69 1.09 -17.73 14.47
CA SER A 69 2.52 -17.58 14.17
C SER A 69 2.73 -16.97 12.79
N LYS A 70 1.90 -17.32 11.81
CA LYS A 70 1.94 -16.69 10.48
C LYS A 70 1.52 -15.21 10.53
N VAL A 71 0.43 -14.89 11.23
CA VAL A 71 -0.05 -13.50 11.37
C VAL A 71 0.99 -12.66 12.11
N GLN A 72 1.58 -13.18 13.18
CA GLN A 72 2.63 -12.54 13.96
C GLN A 72 3.88 -12.29 13.10
N GLU A 73 4.35 -13.30 12.37
CA GLU A 73 5.48 -13.22 11.45
C GLU A 73 5.26 -12.13 10.38
N LEU A 74 4.08 -12.10 9.76
CA LEU A 74 3.74 -11.08 8.75
C LEU A 74 3.64 -9.69 9.37
N ALA A 75 3.02 -9.56 10.54
CA ALA A 75 2.90 -8.29 11.24
C ALA A 75 4.27 -7.74 11.65
N SER A 76 5.14 -8.55 12.27
CA SER A 76 6.50 -8.14 12.67
C SER A 76 7.28 -7.65 11.46
N ALA A 77 7.21 -8.39 10.36
CA ALA A 77 7.99 -8.07 9.18
C ALA A 77 7.46 -6.85 8.41
N ILE A 78 6.16 -6.55 8.46
CA ILE A 78 5.56 -5.33 7.89
C ILE A 78 5.86 -4.10 8.76
N ILE A 79 5.83 -4.26 10.08
CA ILE A 79 6.14 -3.18 11.04
C ILE A 79 7.65 -2.93 11.08
N GLY A 80 8.48 -3.91 10.70
CA GLY A 80 9.92 -3.87 10.85
C GLY A 80 10.35 -4.04 12.30
N ALA A 81 9.53 -4.70 13.12
CA ALA A 81 9.92 -5.13 14.45
C ALA A 81 10.92 -6.28 14.30
N ASP A 82 12.11 -6.13 14.88
CA ASP A 82 13.07 -7.22 14.99
C ASP A 82 12.43 -8.32 15.85
N ASP A 83 12.53 -9.59 15.42
CA ASP A 83 11.84 -10.73 16.03
C ASP A 83 12.13 -10.88 17.55
N GLU A 84 13.17 -10.22 18.07
CA GLU A 84 13.54 -10.19 19.50
C GLU A 84 12.56 -9.42 20.40
N ASP A 85 11.85 -8.39 19.90
CA ASP A 85 10.86 -7.63 20.69
C ASP A 85 9.46 -8.27 20.65
N GLY A 86 9.30 -9.36 19.89
CA GLY A 86 8.17 -10.30 19.92
C GLY A 86 6.78 -9.67 20.06
N LEU A 87 6.10 -9.42 18.94
CA LEU A 87 4.71 -8.94 18.93
C LEU A 87 3.79 -9.82 19.78
N GLU A 88 3.33 -9.34 20.94
CA GLU A 88 2.43 -10.13 21.79
C GLU A 88 1.10 -10.42 21.07
N ALA A 89 0.60 -11.65 21.23
CA ALA A 89 -0.57 -12.11 20.47
C ALA A 89 -1.88 -11.37 20.81
N ASP A 90 -1.96 -10.81 22.03
CA ASP A 90 -3.11 -10.05 22.53
C ASP A 90 -2.95 -8.55 22.30
N THR A 91 -1.73 -8.08 22.02
CA THR A 91 -1.45 -6.66 21.83
C THR A 91 -2.11 -6.17 20.55
N PRO A 92 -2.82 -5.01 20.61
CA PRO A 92 -3.34 -4.38 19.42
C PRO A 92 -2.21 -4.09 18.44
N LEU A 93 -2.34 -4.57 17.21
CA LEU A 93 -1.37 -4.38 16.14
C LEU A 93 -1.10 -2.89 15.91
N MET A 94 -2.10 -2.02 16.10
CA MET A 94 -1.94 -0.57 16.03
C MET A 94 -1.00 -0.01 17.09
N GLU A 95 -1.05 -0.53 18.33
CA GLU A 95 -0.12 -0.13 19.40
C GLU A 95 1.28 -0.68 19.15
N ALA A 96 1.38 -1.84 18.49
CA ALA A 96 2.63 -2.41 18.05
C ALA A 96 3.29 -1.66 16.86
N GLY A 97 2.62 -0.66 16.26
CA GLY A 97 3.15 0.14 15.17
C GLY A 97 2.53 -0.14 13.80
N LEU A 98 1.47 -0.95 13.72
CA LEU A 98 0.71 -1.14 12.48
C LEU A 98 -0.07 0.14 12.13
N THR A 99 0.23 0.70 10.96
CA THR A 99 -0.45 1.88 10.43
C THR A 99 -1.60 1.50 9.49
N SER A 100 -2.47 2.46 9.13
CA SER A 100 -3.58 2.24 8.18
C SER A 100 -3.11 1.68 6.83
N ASN A 101 -1.94 2.11 6.34
CA ASN A 101 -1.37 1.61 5.09
C ASN A 101 -0.79 0.20 5.25
N SER A 102 -0.11 -0.05 6.36
CA SER A 102 0.45 -1.37 6.70
C SER A 102 -0.64 -2.41 6.97
N ALA A 103 -1.81 -2.00 7.47
CA ALA A 103 -2.96 -2.87 7.71
C ALA A 103 -3.50 -3.49 6.41
N VAL A 104 -3.55 -2.71 5.33
CA VAL A 104 -3.97 -3.20 4.01
C VAL A 104 -2.97 -4.20 3.46
N LEU A 105 -1.67 -3.96 3.65
CA LEU A 105 -0.60 -4.89 3.26
C LEU A 105 -0.69 -6.22 4.02
N LEU A 106 -0.86 -6.17 5.34
CA LEU A 106 -1.02 -7.38 6.17
C LEU A 106 -2.21 -8.20 5.71
N ARG A 107 -3.34 -7.54 5.41
CA ARG A 107 -4.54 -8.19 4.88
C ARG A 107 -4.31 -8.79 3.49
N ASP A 108 -3.58 -8.11 2.60
CA ASP A 108 -3.28 -8.59 1.25
C ASP A 108 -2.40 -9.85 1.29
N GLU A 109 -1.35 -9.84 2.12
CA GLU A 109 -0.47 -10.99 2.34
C GLU A 109 -1.23 -12.17 2.96
N LEU A 110 -2.03 -11.93 4.00
CA LEU A 110 -2.88 -12.97 4.58
C LEU A 110 -3.86 -13.55 3.56
N SER A 111 -4.39 -12.72 2.65
CA SER A 111 -5.30 -13.18 1.60
C SER A 111 -4.59 -14.04 0.54
N LYS A 112 -3.29 -13.86 0.33
CA LYS A 112 -2.48 -14.70 -0.55
C LYS A 112 -2.18 -16.06 0.09
N ASP A 113 -1.85 -16.06 1.39
CA ASP A 113 -1.57 -17.27 2.17
C ASP A 113 -2.82 -18.13 2.44
N LEU A 114 -4.00 -17.50 2.50
CA LEU A 114 -5.28 -18.14 2.83
C LEU A 114 -6.27 -18.08 1.65
N PRO A 115 -5.98 -18.72 0.50
CA PRO A 115 -6.84 -18.64 -0.66
C PRO A 115 -8.23 -19.22 -0.35
N GLY A 116 -9.27 -18.44 -0.67
CA GLY A 116 -10.67 -18.82 -0.46
C GLY A 116 -11.32 -18.26 0.82
N ILE A 117 -10.55 -17.66 1.73
CA ILE A 117 -11.10 -16.92 2.87
C ILE A 117 -11.27 -15.46 2.48
N ASN A 118 -12.50 -14.94 2.55
CA ASN A 118 -12.76 -13.54 2.28
C ASN A 118 -12.39 -12.70 3.51
N LEU A 119 -11.19 -12.10 3.49
CA LEU A 119 -10.73 -11.18 4.53
C LEU A 119 -11.26 -9.76 4.24
N PRO A 120 -12.20 -9.24 5.04
CA PRO A 120 -12.74 -7.90 4.84
C PRO A 120 -11.67 -6.83 5.08
N PRO A 121 -11.76 -5.67 4.42
CA PRO A 121 -10.82 -4.56 4.63
C PRO A 121 -10.93 -3.95 6.04
N THR A 122 -12.02 -4.21 6.75
CA THR A 122 -12.22 -3.80 8.14
C THR A 122 -11.66 -4.80 9.17
N LEU A 123 -11.07 -5.92 8.73
CA LEU A 123 -10.63 -7.01 9.61
C LEU A 123 -9.73 -6.51 10.74
N ILE A 124 -8.75 -5.64 10.45
CA ILE A 124 -7.84 -5.09 11.46
C ILE A 124 -8.56 -4.26 12.52
N PHE A 125 -9.71 -3.67 12.19
CA PHE A 125 -10.49 -2.86 13.12
C PHE A 125 -11.43 -3.71 13.98
N ASP A 126 -12.01 -4.77 13.40
CA ASP A 126 -12.82 -5.74 14.13
C ASP A 126 -11.97 -6.67 15.01
N TYR A 127 -10.78 -7.02 14.53
CA TYR A 127 -9.84 -7.95 15.15
C TYR A 127 -8.47 -7.26 15.27
N PRO A 128 -8.29 -6.40 16.30
CA PRO A 128 -7.10 -5.58 16.42
C PRO A 128 -5.85 -6.36 16.84
N SER A 129 -5.98 -7.62 17.26
CA SER A 129 -4.87 -8.46 17.73
C SER A 129 -4.63 -9.68 16.85
N VAL A 130 -3.40 -10.21 16.90
CA VAL A 130 -2.99 -11.44 16.20
C VAL A 130 -3.90 -12.61 16.58
N ALA A 131 -4.21 -12.75 17.88
CA ALA A 131 -5.08 -13.82 18.38
C ALA A 131 -6.49 -13.72 17.80
N ALA A 132 -7.05 -12.50 17.73
CA ALA A 132 -8.38 -12.25 17.20
C ALA A 132 -8.47 -12.57 15.70
N ILE A 133 -7.45 -12.20 14.92
CA ILE A 133 -7.36 -12.54 13.49
C ILE A 133 -7.23 -14.05 13.30
N ALA A 134 -6.40 -14.71 14.12
CA ALA A 134 -6.20 -16.16 14.02
C ALA A 134 -7.47 -16.96 14.33
N ASP A 135 -8.26 -16.53 15.32
CA ASP A 135 -9.55 -17.14 15.65
C ASP A 135 -10.56 -16.97 14.51
N PHE A 136 -10.68 -15.76 13.96
CA PHE A 136 -11.53 -15.48 12.81
C PHE A 136 -11.21 -16.37 11.61
N VAL A 137 -9.92 -16.50 11.27
CA VAL A 137 -9.46 -17.35 10.17
C VAL A 137 -9.74 -18.83 10.46
N SER A 138 -9.49 -19.30 11.69
CA SER A 138 -9.77 -20.68 12.08
C SER A 138 -11.27 -21.00 11.89
N GLU A 139 -12.15 -20.13 12.37
CA GLU A 139 -13.59 -20.27 12.19
C GLU A 139 -14.05 -20.18 10.73
N ALA A 140 -13.48 -19.25 9.95
CA ALA A 140 -13.79 -19.11 8.53
C ALA A 140 -13.37 -20.35 7.72
N SER A 141 -12.21 -20.93 8.04
CA SER A 141 -11.72 -22.15 7.39
C SER A 141 -12.62 -23.37 7.64
N LYS A 142 -13.16 -23.51 8.87
CA LYS A 142 -14.11 -24.59 9.21
C LYS A 142 -15.40 -24.49 8.41
N LYS A 143 -15.87 -23.27 8.14
CA LYS A 143 -17.10 -23.02 7.37
C LYS A 143 -16.95 -23.40 5.89
N LEU A 144 -15.75 -23.31 5.32
CA LEU A 144 -15.48 -23.69 3.92
C LEU A 144 -15.45 -25.20 3.68
N LYS A 145 -15.19 -26.03 4.71
CA LYS A 145 -15.18 -27.50 4.61
C LYS A 145 -16.55 -28.16 4.84
N LYS A 146 -17.61 -27.39 5.09
CA LYS A 146 -18.96 -27.89 5.41
C LYS A 146 -19.90 -27.74 4.22
#